data_AF-F5APX7-F1
#
_entry.id   AF-F5APX7-F1
#
_cell.length_a   1.000
_cell.length_b   1.000
_cell.length_c   1.000
_cell.angle_alpha   90.00
_cell.angle_beta   90.00
_cell.angle_gamma   90.00
#
_symmetry.space_group_name_H-M   'P 1'
#
loop_
_entity.id
_entity.type
_entity.pdbx_description
1 polymer ?
#
loop_
_entity_poly.entity_id
_entity_poly.type
_entity_poly.pdbx_seq_one_letter_code
_entity_poly.pdbx_strand_id
1 'polypeptide(L)'
;MGDVMGSLGGLVEGALYLLRTPSMLAGVVVGPVLLGAAGWWAARRWGWRRVPGVLAGLGVGLVLGVTLSRQVPEWASIYRGSELAEFCQVNGVSFDLGNEMLNVLLFAPAAFFAVLATGAAWPVLGAAIGLSAVIELVQPLTERGICETQDLLNNSLGAAIAVGLGALALAGERAARRSRASV
;
A
#
# COMPACT_ATOMS: atom_id res chain seq x y z
N MET A 1 18.32 8.75 18.79
CA MET A 1 17.29 9.80 18.96
C MET A 1 17.32 10.84 17.85
N GLY A 2 18.48 11.19 17.27
CA GLY A 2 18.57 12.08 16.11
C GLY A 2 17.87 11.57 14.85
N ASP A 3 18.01 10.28 14.51
CA ASP A 3 17.45 9.72 13.27
C ASP A 3 15.92 9.60 13.28
N VAL A 4 15.32 9.32 14.44
CA VAL A 4 13.86 9.23 14.59
C VAL A 4 13.22 10.61 14.47
N MET A 5 13.83 11.64 15.06
CA MET A 5 13.36 13.02 14.95
C MET A 5 13.50 13.55 13.51
N GLY A 6 14.59 13.18 12.81
CA GLY A 6 14.81 13.49 11.40
C GLY A 6 13.81 12.81 10.47
N SER A 7 13.54 11.52 10.70
CA SER A 7 12.55 10.74 9.93
C SER A 7 11.12 11.26 10.14
N LEU A 8 10.74 11.59 11.38
CA LEU A 8 9.45 12.23 11.67
C LEU A 8 9.34 13.64 11.07
N GLY A 9 10.44 14.41 11.06
CA GLY A 9 10.50 15.71 10.38
C GLY A 9 10.25 15.59 8.87
N GLY A 10 10.93 14.65 8.22
CA GLY A 10 10.73 14.35 6.79
C GLY A 10 9.31 13.88 6.46
N LEU A 11 8.67 13.10 7.35
CA LEU A 11 7.27 12.70 7.20
C LEU A 11 6.31 13.88 7.25
N VAL A 12 6.51 14.80 8.21
CA VAL A 12 5.66 15.99 8.34
C VAL A 12 5.86 16.92 7.15
N GLU A 13 7.10 17.11 6.69
CA GLU A 13 7.38 17.93 5.51
C GLU A 13 6.80 17.31 4.24
N GLY A 14 6.92 16.00 4.05
CA GLY A 14 6.30 15.28 2.94
C GLY A 14 4.77 15.39 2.95
N ALA A 15 4.14 15.21 4.12
CA ALA A 15 2.70 15.38 4.28
C ALA A 15 2.26 16.82 3.98
N LEU A 16 3.00 17.83 4.47
CA LEU A 16 2.72 19.23 4.19
C LEU A 16 2.93 19.58 2.71
N TYR A 17 3.91 18.98 2.04
CA TYR A 17 4.14 19.13 0.61
C TYR A 17 2.99 18.57 -0.23
N LEU A 18 2.50 17.38 0.13
CA LEU A 18 1.32 16.77 -0.50
C LEU A 18 0.07 17.65 -0.32
N LEU A 19 -0.12 18.24 0.87
CA LEU A 19 -1.23 19.14 1.16
C LEU A 19 -1.14 20.48 0.42
N ARG A 20 0.07 20.95 0.10
CA ARG A 20 0.31 22.19 -0.66
C ARG A 20 0.20 22.03 -2.16
N THR A 21 0.20 20.79 -2.68
CA THR A 21 0.14 20.51 -4.12
C THR A 21 -1.28 20.06 -4.50
N PRO A 22 -2.12 20.92 -5.12
CA PRO A 22 -3.56 20.65 -5.29
C PRO A 22 -3.86 19.38 -6.10
N SER A 23 -3.00 19.05 -7.06
CA SER A 23 -3.11 17.85 -7.89
C SER A 23 -2.81 16.56 -7.11
N MET A 24 -1.86 16.60 -6.16
CA MET A 24 -1.56 15.46 -5.29
C MET A 24 -2.64 15.29 -4.21
N LEU A 25 -3.13 16.39 -3.65
CA LEU A 25 -4.27 16.38 -2.73
C LEU A 25 -5.50 15.70 -3.35
N ALA A 26 -5.80 16.02 -4.61
CA ALA A 26 -6.88 15.37 -5.34
C ALA A 26 -6.68 13.85 -5.42
N GLY A 27 -5.47 13.37 -5.75
CA GLY A 27 -5.16 11.94 -5.81
C GLY A 27 -5.27 11.23 -4.45
N VAL A 28 -4.72 11.84 -3.39
CA VAL A 28 -4.63 11.26 -2.04
C VAL A 28 -5.95 11.38 -1.25
N VAL A 29 -6.91 12.21 -1.70
CA VAL A 29 -8.23 12.33 -1.06
C VAL A 29 -9.33 11.71 -1.91
N VAL A 30 -9.43 12.07 -3.19
CA VAL A 30 -10.51 11.60 -4.07
C VAL A 30 -10.33 10.11 -4.36
N GLY A 31 -9.09 9.65 -4.59
CA GLY A 31 -8.77 8.24 -4.83
C GLY A 31 -9.28 7.32 -3.72
N PRO A 32 -8.88 7.52 -2.45
CA PRO A 32 -9.42 6.76 -1.32
C PRO A 32 -10.93 6.82 -1.21
N VAL A 33 -11.55 7.99 -1.34
CA VAL A 33 -13.01 8.12 -1.19
C VAL A 33 -13.74 7.28 -2.25
N LEU A 34 -13.32 7.37 -3.51
CA LEU A 34 -13.91 6.58 -4.60
C LEU A 34 -13.70 5.08 -4.39
N LEU A 35 -12.50 4.66 -4.00
CA LEU A 35 -12.19 3.25 -3.78
C LEU A 35 -12.83 2.69 -2.49
N GLY A 36 -13.02 3.51 -1.47
CA GLY A 36 -13.81 3.18 -0.28
C GLY A 36 -15.28 2.97 -0.63
N ALA A 37 -15.85 3.83 -1.47
CA ALA A 37 -17.21 3.66 -2.00
C ALA A 37 -17.33 2.40 -2.88
N ALA A 38 -16.32 2.12 -3.72
CA ALA A 38 -16.23 0.88 -4.49
C ALA A 38 -16.15 -0.35 -3.59
N GLY A 39 -15.36 -0.29 -2.51
CA GLY A 39 -15.26 -1.34 -1.48
C GLY A 39 -16.57 -1.59 -0.75
N TRP A 40 -17.33 -0.54 -0.45
CA TRP A 40 -18.69 -0.66 0.10
C TRP A 40 -19.63 -1.36 -0.88
N TRP A 41 -19.62 -0.92 -2.14
CA TRP A 41 -20.47 -1.47 -3.20
C TRP A 41 -20.14 -2.94 -3.46
N ALA A 42 -18.85 -3.27 -3.58
CA ALA A 42 -18.32 -4.62 -3.67
C ALA A 42 -18.84 -5.50 -2.52
N ALA A 43 -18.76 -5.00 -1.29
CA ALA A 43 -19.22 -5.74 -0.13
C ALA A 43 -20.73 -6.01 -0.16
N ARG A 44 -21.54 -5.09 -0.71
CA ARG A 44 -22.97 -5.35 -0.94
C ARG A 44 -23.21 -6.38 -2.03
N ARG A 45 -22.43 -6.35 -3.12
CA ARG A 45 -22.61 -7.21 -4.28
C ARG A 45 -22.22 -8.67 -4.04
N TRP A 46 -21.17 -8.90 -3.25
CA TRP A 46 -20.57 -10.22 -3.00
C TRP A 46 -20.78 -10.74 -1.57
N GLY A 47 -21.54 -10.04 -0.74
CA GLY A 47 -21.85 -10.47 0.63
C GLY A 47 -20.68 -10.35 1.61
N TRP A 48 -19.66 -9.54 1.30
CA TRP A 48 -18.52 -9.30 2.18
C TRP A 48 -18.87 -8.39 3.37
N ARG A 49 -18.00 -8.32 4.38
CA ARG A 49 -18.17 -7.39 5.51
C ARG A 49 -17.98 -5.95 5.02
N ARG A 50 -19.02 -5.12 5.16
CA ARG A 50 -19.05 -3.75 4.61
C ARG A 50 -17.95 -2.84 5.15
N VAL A 51 -17.83 -2.73 6.48
CA VAL A 51 -16.86 -1.82 7.11
C VAL A 51 -15.41 -2.18 6.72
N PRO A 52 -14.96 -3.44 6.85
CA PRO A 52 -13.65 -3.84 6.32
C PRO A 52 -13.50 -3.59 4.82
N GLY A 53 -14.55 -3.81 4.02
CA GLY A 53 -14.54 -3.53 2.58
C GLY A 53 -14.26 -2.06 2.26
N VAL A 54 -14.87 -1.13 3.00
CA VAL A 54 -14.59 0.32 2.87
C VAL A 54 -13.16 0.64 3.27
N LEU A 55 -12.70 0.13 4.42
CA LEU A 55 -11.35 0.39 4.91
C LEU A 55 -10.28 -0.18 3.96
N ALA A 56 -10.53 -1.35 3.36
CA ALA A 56 -9.68 -1.92 2.34
C ALA A 56 -9.60 -1.00 1.11
N GLY A 57 -10.75 -0.51 0.63
CA GLY A 57 -10.82 0.43 -0.48
C GLY A 57 -10.10 1.75 -0.22
N LEU A 58 -10.30 2.34 0.97
CA LEU A 58 -9.57 3.54 1.41
C LEU A 58 -8.05 3.28 1.42
N GLY A 59 -7.63 2.14 1.97
CA GLY A 59 -6.23 1.73 1.99
C GLY A 59 -5.64 1.63 0.59
N VAL A 60 -6.29 0.93 -0.34
CA VAL A 60 -5.84 0.82 -1.74
C VAL A 60 -5.74 2.20 -2.39
N GLY A 61 -6.70 3.09 -2.15
CA GLY A 61 -6.62 4.44 -2.68
C GLY A 61 -5.48 5.26 -2.10
N LEU A 62 -5.13 5.06 -0.83
CA LEU A 62 -3.98 5.71 -0.22
C LEU A 62 -2.67 5.18 -0.81
N VAL A 63 -2.55 3.86 -1.01
CA VAL A 63 -1.41 3.26 -1.70
C VAL A 63 -1.22 3.94 -3.06
N LEU A 64 -2.25 3.94 -3.90
CA LEU A 64 -2.18 4.53 -5.25
C LEU A 64 -1.90 6.03 -5.21
N GLY A 65 -2.56 6.77 -4.31
CA GLY A 65 -2.36 8.20 -4.16
C GLY A 65 -0.92 8.52 -3.79
N VAL A 66 -0.34 7.81 -2.81
CA VAL A 66 1.03 8.01 -2.36
C VAL A 66 2.03 7.60 -3.44
N THR A 67 1.90 6.40 -4.03
CA THR A 67 2.90 5.89 -4.98
C THR A 67 2.92 6.65 -6.31
N LEU A 68 1.75 7.07 -6.81
CA LEU A 68 1.64 7.83 -8.07
C LEU A 68 1.87 9.33 -7.89
N SER A 69 1.96 9.81 -6.65
CA SER A 69 2.35 11.19 -6.33
C SER A 69 3.85 11.38 -6.10
N ARG A 70 4.61 10.28 -6.04
CA ARG A 70 6.08 10.37 -5.95
C ARG A 70 6.65 11.11 -7.16
N GLN A 71 7.81 11.73 -6.93
CA GLN A 71 8.61 12.37 -7.96
C GLN A 71 9.85 11.52 -8.21
N VAL A 72 10.36 11.59 -9.43
CA VAL A 72 11.63 10.93 -9.79
C VAL A 72 12.76 11.60 -8.99
N PRO A 73 13.60 10.83 -8.28
CA PRO A 73 14.75 11.39 -7.58
C PRO A 73 15.70 12.15 -8.51
N GLU A 74 16.33 13.21 -8.00
CA GLU A 74 17.21 14.07 -8.81
C GLU A 74 18.36 13.28 -9.44
N TRP A 75 18.98 12.35 -8.70
CA TRP A 75 20.05 11.50 -9.21
C TRP A 75 19.61 10.61 -10.38
N ALA A 76 18.38 10.10 -10.36
CA ALA A 76 17.83 9.28 -11.43
C ALA A 76 17.41 10.13 -12.63
N SER A 77 17.04 11.39 -12.40
CA SER A 77 16.66 12.32 -13.47
C SER A 77 17.82 12.68 -14.41
N ILE A 78 19.06 12.63 -13.93
CA ILE A 78 20.27 12.97 -14.70
C ILE A 78 20.55 11.94 -15.81
N TYR A 79 20.20 10.67 -15.60
CA TYR A 79 20.42 9.60 -16.57
C TYR A 79 19.27 9.44 -17.56
N ARG A 80 18.21 10.25 -17.46
CA ARG A 80 17.00 10.14 -18.26
C ARG A 80 17.31 10.30 -19.76
N GLY A 81 16.93 9.29 -20.56
CA GLY A 81 17.15 9.26 -22.01
C GLY A 81 18.57 8.83 -22.44
N SER A 82 19.42 8.42 -21.49
CA SER A 82 20.71 7.79 -21.79
C SER A 82 20.59 6.28 -21.95
N GLU A 83 21.54 5.65 -22.64
CA GLU A 83 21.63 4.18 -22.74
C GLU A 83 21.94 3.50 -21.39
N LEU A 84 22.29 4.29 -20.37
CA LEU A 84 22.55 3.84 -18.99
C LEU A 84 21.28 3.84 -18.12
N ALA A 85 20.14 4.30 -18.64
CA ALA A 85 18.88 4.30 -17.89
C ALA A 85 18.28 2.89 -17.86
N GLU A 86 18.47 2.17 -16.76
CA GLU A 86 17.76 0.93 -16.50
C GLU A 86 16.26 1.19 -16.28
N PHE A 87 15.40 0.37 -16.89
CA PHE A 87 13.95 0.48 -16.72
C PHE A 87 13.51 0.12 -15.30
N CYS A 88 14.17 -0.87 -14.69
CA CYS A 88 13.94 -1.27 -13.31
C CYS A 88 15.25 -1.66 -12.65
N GLN A 89 15.50 -1.09 -11.47
CA GLN A 89 16.69 -1.40 -10.69
C GLN A 89 16.49 -2.71 -9.92
N VAL A 90 17.46 -3.61 -10.06
CA VAL A 90 17.43 -4.92 -9.41
C VAL A 90 18.19 -4.84 -8.09
N ASN A 91 17.46 -4.56 -7.02
CA ASN A 91 17.92 -4.46 -5.63
C ASN A 91 17.19 -5.45 -4.70
N GLY A 92 17.82 -5.75 -3.57
CA GLY A 92 17.32 -6.69 -2.56
C GLY A 92 16.34 -6.05 -1.57
N VAL A 93 15.94 -6.81 -0.55
CA VAL A 93 15.13 -6.28 0.56
C VAL A 93 15.99 -5.36 1.42
N SER A 94 15.47 -4.20 1.79
CA SER A 94 16.13 -3.28 2.72
C SER A 94 15.13 -2.74 3.77
N PHE A 95 15.64 -2.54 4.98
CA PHE A 95 14.86 -2.23 6.19
C PHE A 95 15.31 -0.92 6.85
N ASP A 96 15.94 -0.01 6.12
CA ASP A 96 16.34 1.26 6.72
C ASP A 96 15.10 2.04 7.17
N LEU A 97 15.16 2.60 8.39
CA LEU A 97 14.08 3.25 9.14
C LEU A 97 13.49 4.52 8.47
N GLY A 98 13.82 4.78 7.21
CA GLY A 98 13.32 5.86 6.37
C GLY A 98 12.23 5.40 5.40
N ASN A 99 12.41 5.72 4.11
CA ASN A 99 11.42 5.47 3.06
C ASN A 99 11.11 3.99 2.82
N GLU A 100 12.03 3.10 3.15
CA GLU A 100 11.92 1.67 2.87
C GLU A 100 10.96 0.95 3.82
N MET A 101 10.97 1.33 5.10
CA MET A 101 10.01 0.82 6.09
C MET A 101 8.58 1.31 5.80
N LEU A 102 8.42 2.48 5.17
CA LEU A 102 7.12 2.94 4.70
C LEU A 102 6.54 2.03 3.63
N ASN A 103 7.35 1.50 2.72
CA ASN A 103 6.90 0.54 1.70
C ASN A 103 6.34 -0.74 2.36
N VAL A 104 7.02 -1.26 3.38
CA VAL A 104 6.51 -2.41 4.15
C VAL A 104 5.15 -2.11 4.80
N LEU A 105 4.97 -0.90 5.32
CA LEU A 105 3.72 -0.52 5.99
C LEU A 105 2.60 -0.11 5.03
N LEU A 106 2.93 0.30 3.80
CA LEU A 106 2.02 0.95 2.88
C LEU A 106 0.83 0.06 2.51
N PHE A 107 1.09 -1.20 2.18
CA PHE A 107 0.05 -2.15 1.80
C PHE A 107 -0.68 -2.79 2.99
N ALA A 108 -0.12 -2.70 4.20
CA ALA A 108 -0.58 -3.47 5.34
C ALA A 108 -2.05 -3.18 5.73
N PRO A 109 -2.51 -1.91 5.86
CA PRO A 109 -3.91 -1.64 6.17
C PRO A 109 -4.87 -2.18 5.11
N ALA A 110 -4.56 -1.95 3.83
CA ALA A 110 -5.39 -2.39 2.71
C ALA A 110 -5.54 -3.92 2.70
N ALA A 111 -4.42 -4.64 2.81
CA ALA A 111 -4.37 -6.09 2.79
C ALA A 111 -5.09 -6.71 4.01
N PHE A 112 -4.83 -6.20 5.21
CA PHE A 112 -5.48 -6.66 6.44
C PHE A 112 -7.01 -6.54 6.36
N PHE A 113 -7.51 -5.35 6.00
CA PHE A 113 -8.95 -5.12 5.91
C PHE A 113 -9.59 -5.88 4.73
N ALA A 114 -8.87 -6.09 3.63
CA ALA A 114 -9.36 -6.91 2.52
C ALA A 114 -9.54 -8.38 2.94
N VAL A 115 -8.64 -8.93 3.76
CA VAL A 115 -8.82 -10.27 4.34
C VAL A 115 -10.03 -10.29 5.26
N LEU A 116 -10.18 -9.31 6.15
CA LEU A 116 -11.35 -9.24 7.02
C LEU A 116 -12.65 -9.12 6.23
N ALA A 117 -12.66 -8.37 5.12
CA ALA A 117 -13.82 -8.18 4.26
C ALA A 117 -14.23 -9.49 3.57
N THR A 118 -13.27 -10.12 2.88
CA THR A 118 -13.50 -11.22 1.94
C THR A 118 -13.44 -12.59 2.59
N GLY A 119 -12.71 -12.74 3.69
CA GLY A 119 -12.35 -14.03 4.27
C GLY A 119 -11.31 -14.83 3.48
N ALA A 120 -10.71 -14.25 2.44
CA ALA A 120 -9.88 -14.95 1.46
C ALA A 120 -8.42 -14.47 1.47
N ALA A 121 -7.56 -15.13 2.27
CA ALA A 121 -6.17 -14.74 2.45
C ALA A 121 -5.34 -14.78 1.15
N TRP A 122 -5.34 -15.92 0.44
CA TRP A 122 -4.49 -16.10 -0.75
C TRP A 122 -4.84 -15.19 -1.92
N PRO A 123 -6.13 -15.03 -2.30
CA PRO A 123 -6.48 -14.08 -3.36
C PRO A 123 -6.11 -12.64 -3.00
N VAL A 124 -6.25 -12.24 -1.73
CA VAL A 124 -5.86 -10.90 -1.28
C VAL A 124 -4.34 -10.71 -1.37
N LEU A 125 -3.54 -11.70 -0.95
CA LEU A 125 -2.10 -11.63 -1.07
C LEU A 125 -1.65 -11.52 -2.54
N GLY A 126 -2.21 -12.36 -3.42
CA GLY A 126 -1.93 -12.30 -4.85
C GLY A 126 -2.30 -10.96 -5.48
N ALA A 127 -3.45 -10.41 -5.10
CA ALA A 127 -3.89 -9.09 -5.56
C ALA A 127 -2.98 -7.96 -5.06
N ALA A 128 -2.49 -8.02 -3.81
CA ALA A 128 -1.58 -7.03 -3.26
C ALA A 128 -0.21 -7.05 -3.96
N ILE A 129 0.37 -8.24 -4.16
CA ILE A 129 1.63 -8.41 -4.89
C ILE A 129 1.46 -7.93 -6.34
N GLY A 130 0.39 -8.36 -7.00
CA GLY A 130 0.09 -7.95 -8.37
C GLY A 130 -0.09 -6.44 -8.50
N LEU A 131 -0.79 -5.79 -7.57
CA LEU A 131 -0.94 -4.34 -7.55
C LEU A 131 0.40 -3.64 -7.34
N SER A 132 1.26 -4.13 -6.43
CA SER A 132 2.60 -3.56 -6.24
C SER A 132 3.43 -3.67 -7.52
N ALA A 133 3.42 -4.82 -8.21
CA ALA A 133 4.14 -4.99 -9.46
C ALA A 133 3.62 -4.04 -10.56
N VAL A 134 2.30 -3.84 -10.64
CA VAL A 134 1.71 -2.87 -11.58
C VAL A 134 2.16 -1.45 -11.26
N ILE A 135 2.19 -1.06 -9.97
CA ILE A 135 2.65 0.27 -9.56
C ILE A 135 4.10 0.50 -9.97
N GLU A 136 5.00 -0.45 -9.67
CA GLU A 136 6.42 -0.37 -10.03
C GLU A 136 6.62 -0.22 -11.55
N LEU A 137 5.79 -0.88 -12.37
CA LEU A 137 5.86 -0.75 -13.83
C LEU A 137 5.27 0.58 -14.34
N VAL A 138 4.23 1.10 -13.68
CA VAL A 138 3.55 2.34 -14.09
C VAL A 138 4.36 3.58 -13.71
N GLN A 139 5.07 3.57 -12.59
CA GLN A 139 5.87 4.70 -12.12
C GLN A 139 6.91 5.21 -13.14
N PRO A 140 7.77 4.38 -13.77
CA PRO A 140 8.68 4.86 -14.81
C PRO A 140 7.94 5.29 -16.08
N LEU A 141 6.85 4.62 -16.46
CA LEU A 141 6.05 4.96 -17.64
C LEU A 141 5.32 6.31 -17.52
N THR A 142 5.04 6.75 -16.29
CA THR A 142 4.35 8.00 -16.00
C THR A 142 5.27 9.10 -15.47
N GLU A 143 6.57 8.83 -15.41
CA GLU A 143 7.59 9.71 -14.81
C GLU A 143 7.26 10.12 -13.35
N ARG A 144 6.62 9.22 -12.59
CA ARG A 144 6.22 9.43 -11.18
C ARG A 144 7.08 8.64 -10.19
N GLY A 145 8.23 8.14 -10.64
CA GLY A 145 9.16 7.38 -9.81
C GLY A 145 10.10 6.54 -10.67
N ILE A 146 10.89 5.71 -10.00
CA ILE A 146 11.71 4.67 -10.61
C ILE A 146 11.15 3.31 -10.21
N CYS A 147 11.32 2.30 -11.06
CA CYS A 147 10.98 0.92 -10.72
C CYS A 147 12.14 0.33 -9.91
N GLU A 148 11.83 -0.22 -8.75
CA GLU A 148 12.80 -0.87 -7.87
C GLU A 148 12.25 -2.23 -7.39
N THR A 149 13.00 -3.31 -7.61
CA THR A 149 12.57 -4.63 -7.11
C THR A 149 12.48 -4.66 -5.58
N GLN A 150 13.25 -3.83 -4.88
CA GLN A 150 13.16 -3.62 -3.45
C GLN A 150 11.78 -3.15 -3.01
N ASP A 151 11.16 -2.20 -3.71
CA ASP A 151 9.84 -1.67 -3.35
C ASP A 151 8.77 -2.76 -3.53
N LEU A 152 8.85 -3.53 -4.62
CA LEU A 152 8.01 -4.71 -4.83
C LEU A 152 8.14 -5.73 -3.68
N LEU A 153 9.37 -6.07 -3.29
CA LEU A 153 9.62 -7.05 -2.23
C LEU A 153 9.13 -6.55 -0.86
N ASN A 154 9.40 -5.29 -0.53
CA ASN A 154 8.99 -4.67 0.73
C ASN A 154 7.47 -4.59 0.86
N ASN A 155 6.79 -4.10 -0.18
CA ASN A 155 5.31 -4.06 -0.23
C ASN A 155 4.71 -5.47 -0.12
N SER A 156 5.31 -6.45 -0.80
CA SER A 156 4.88 -7.85 -0.78
C SER A 156 5.03 -8.47 0.61
N LEU A 157 6.14 -8.20 1.30
CA LEU A 157 6.38 -8.65 2.68
C LEU A 157 5.36 -8.04 3.65
N GLY A 158 5.13 -6.73 3.53
CA GLY A 158 4.11 -6.01 4.29
C GLY A 158 2.71 -6.58 4.12
N ALA A 159 2.33 -6.84 2.87
CA ALA A 159 1.06 -7.46 2.53
C ALA A 159 0.95 -8.88 3.09
N ALA A 160 2.00 -9.70 3.02
CA ALA A 160 2.01 -11.05 3.56
C ALA A 160 1.80 -11.07 5.08
N ILE A 161 2.49 -10.19 5.82
CA ILE A 161 2.33 -10.04 7.26
C ILE A 161 0.89 -9.63 7.59
N ALA A 162 0.36 -8.61 6.92
CA ALA A 162 -1.00 -8.12 7.13
C ALA A 162 -2.08 -9.14 6.81
N VAL A 163 -1.91 -9.91 5.72
CA VAL A 163 -2.80 -11.02 5.35
C VAL A 163 -2.80 -12.09 6.44
N GLY A 164 -1.63 -12.47 6.94
CA GLY A 164 -1.48 -13.43 8.04
C GLY A 164 -2.22 -12.96 9.30
N LEU A 165 -2.01 -11.70 9.70
CA LEU A 165 -2.70 -11.10 10.84
C LEU A 165 -4.23 -11.06 10.64
N GLY A 166 -4.71 -10.71 9.45
CA GLY A 166 -6.13 -10.72 9.12
C GLY A 166 -6.74 -12.12 9.20
N ALA A 167 -6.01 -13.14 8.71
CA ALA A 167 -6.44 -14.53 8.78
C ALA A 167 -6.51 -15.04 10.22
N LEU A 168 -5.51 -14.69 11.05
CA LEU A 168 -5.50 -15.00 12.49
C LEU A 168 -6.67 -14.34 13.22
N ALA A 169 -6.97 -13.07 12.92
CA ALA A 169 -8.10 -12.36 13.52
C ALA A 169 -9.44 -13.06 13.19
N LEU A 170 -9.65 -13.48 11.93
CA LEU A 170 -10.84 -14.25 11.53
C LEU A 170 -10.90 -15.63 12.20
N ALA A 171 -9.76 -16.31 12.34
CA ALA A 171 -9.70 -17.59 13.04
C ALA A 171 -10.10 -17.42 14.52
N GLY A 172 -9.59 -16.38 15.19
CA GLY A 172 -9.98 -16.03 16.56
C GLY A 172 -11.46 -15.72 16.71
N GLU A 173 -12.05 -14.93 15.79
CA GLU A 173 -13.49 -14.65 15.79
C GLU A 173 -14.31 -15.95 15.67
N ARG A 174 -13.89 -16.88 14.81
CA ARG A 174 -14.58 -18.18 14.62
C ARG A 174 -14.47 -19.06 15.87
N ALA A 175 -13.29 -19.12 16.48
CA ALA A 175 -13.07 -19.89 17.71
C ALA A 175 -13.95 -19.37 18.86
N ALA A 176 -13.96 -18.05 19.08
CA ALA A 176 -14.76 -17.43 20.13
C ALA A 176 -16.27 -17.66 19.94
N ARG A 177 -16.77 -17.65 18.70
CA ARG A 177 -18.18 -17.96 18.40
C ARG A 177 -18.54 -19.41 18.70
N ARG A 178 -17.64 -20.36 18.43
CA ARG A 178 -17.87 -21.78 18.75
C ARG A 178 -17.97 -22.00 20.25
N SER A 179 -17.06 -21.40 21.04
CA SER A 179 -17.07 -21.51 22.50
C SER A 179 -18.34 -20.93 23.14
N ARG A 180 -18.97 -19.91 22.55
CA ARG A 180 -20.24 -19.33 23.03
C ARG A 180 -21.46 -20.16 22.65
N ALA A 181 -21.39 -20.98 21.61
CA ALA A 181 -22.49 -21.84 21.19
C ALA A 181 -22.55 -23.18 21.95
N SER A 182 -21.47 -23.51 22.67
CA SER A 182 -21.37 -24.71 23.53
C SER A 182 -21.76 -24.46 25.00
N VAL A 183 -22.16 -23.23 25.35
CA VAL A 183 -22.67 -22.81 26.67
C VAL A 183 -24.16 -22.56 26.53
#